data_AF-A0A497LAK5-F1
#
_entry.id   AF-A0A497LAK5-F1
#
_cell.length_a   1.000
_cell.length_b   1.000
_cell.length_c   1.000
_cell.angle_alpha   90.00
_cell.angle_beta   90.00
_cell.angle_gamma   90.00
#
_symmetry.space_group_name_H-M   'P 1'
#
loop_
_entity.id
_entity.type
_entity.pdbx_description
1 polymer ?
#
loop_
_entity_poly.entity_id
_entity_poly.type
_entity_poly.pdbx_seq_one_letter_code
_entity_poly.pdbx_strand_id
1 'polypeptide(L)'
;MSSKKRSNRSPRGHFLKRVYTRLVSYNPPRSIIAVVIVGVSIFLIGGGIYDLFMNPVFMLPFGVSRRMFGISTQTVVESIGVMMLYTLGFIGLILIYYSARYLHNERHAFILLSVGVTMLLASIIVVEQFILQILYG
;
A
#
# COMPACT_ATOMS: atom_id res chain seq x y z
N MET A 1 51.42 31.61 29.81
CA MET A 1 51.02 30.41 29.03
C MET A 1 49.54 30.15 29.28
N SER A 2 48.67 30.27 28.28
CA SER A 2 47.27 29.82 28.38
C SER A 2 46.86 29.22 27.03
N SER A 3 46.82 27.89 26.99
CA SER A 3 46.45 27.11 25.81
C SER A 3 44.94 27.12 25.64
N LYS A 4 44.45 27.88 24.65
CA LYS A 4 43.03 27.98 24.31
C LYS A 4 42.64 26.76 23.46
N LYS A 5 42.10 25.74 24.13
CA LYS A 5 41.60 24.49 23.53
C LYS A 5 40.45 24.79 22.55
N ARG A 6 40.73 24.83 21.24
CA ARG A 6 39.72 24.95 20.17
C ARG A 6 38.91 23.65 20.12
N SER A 7 37.68 23.72 20.63
CA SER A 7 36.65 22.69 20.50
C SER A 7 36.39 22.38 19.02
N ASN A 8 36.79 21.18 18.61
CA ASN A 8 36.54 20.60 17.29
C ASN A 8 35.06 20.25 17.16
N ARG A 9 34.23 21.18 16.67
CA ARG A 9 32.81 20.93 16.42
C ARG A 9 32.66 20.13 15.12
N SER A 10 32.33 18.85 15.27
CA SER A 10 32.04 17.92 14.18
C SER A 10 31.08 18.52 13.13
N PRO A 11 31.46 18.58 11.84
CA PRO A 11 30.63 19.12 10.75
C PRO A 11 29.30 18.36 10.54
N ARG A 12 29.23 17.10 10.98
CA ARG A 12 28.09 16.20 10.73
C ARG A 12 26.85 16.58 11.54
N GLY A 13 27.01 17.13 12.74
CA GLY A 13 25.89 17.53 13.60
C GLY A 13 25.06 18.68 13.02
N HIS A 14 25.71 19.63 12.34
CA HIS A 14 25.02 20.75 11.70
C HIS A 14 24.23 20.32 10.46
N PHE A 15 24.72 19.32 9.71
CA PHE A 15 24.03 18.81 8.52
C PHE A 15 22.77 18.01 8.90
N LEU A 16 22.87 17.12 9.90
CA LEU A 16 21.72 16.37 10.42
C LEU A 16 20.66 17.29 11.01
N LYS A 17 21.07 18.32 11.77
CA LYS A 17 20.15 19.30 12.33
C LYS A 17 19.43 20.10 11.22
N ARG A 18 20.13 20.42 10.12
CA ARG A 18 19.56 21.14 8.97
C ARG A 18 18.56 20.31 8.16
N VAL A 19 18.83 19.03 7.98
CA VAL A 19 17.89 18.09 7.33
C VAL A 19 16.67 17.86 8.22
N TYR A 20 16.88 17.65 9.52
CA TYR A 20 15.80 17.48 10.49
C TYR A 20 14.89 18.71 10.56
N THR A 21 15.44 19.93 10.65
CA THR A 21 14.64 21.15 10.65
C THR A 21 13.86 21.35 9.36
N ARG A 22 14.38 20.91 8.20
CA ARG A 22 13.68 20.99 6.91
C ARG A 22 12.53 19.99 6.80
N LEU A 23 12.68 18.80 7.37
CA LEU A 23 11.62 17.79 7.42
C LEU A 23 10.52 18.19 8.42
N VAL A 24 10.88 18.76 9.57
CA VAL A 24 9.93 19.21 10.60
C VAL A 24 9.18 20.48 10.20
N SER A 25 9.81 21.38 9.43
CA SER A 25 9.11 22.56 8.87
C SER A 25 8.27 22.24 7.64
N TYR A 26 8.36 21.02 7.10
CA TYR A 26 7.54 20.60 5.97
C TYR A 26 6.16 20.24 6.52
N ASN A 27 5.14 21.02 6.16
CA ASN A 27 3.74 20.63 6.36
C ASN A 27 3.32 19.82 5.13
N PRO A 28 3.48 18.48 5.13
CA PRO A 28 3.07 17.68 3.99
C PRO A 28 1.57 17.89 3.75
N PRO A 29 1.15 18.02 2.48
CA PRO A 29 -0.27 18.14 2.17
C PRO A 29 -1.02 16.91 2.68
N ARG A 30 -2.23 17.15 3.22
CA ARG A 30 -3.06 16.10 3.84
C ARG A 30 -3.30 14.90 2.90
N SER A 31 -3.33 15.13 1.60
CA SER A 31 -3.45 14.09 0.58
C SER A 31 -2.26 13.14 0.55
N ILE A 32 -1.02 13.64 0.66
CA ILE A 32 0.18 12.79 0.69
C ILE A 32 0.18 11.91 1.94
N ILE A 33 -0.19 12.49 3.10
CA ILE A 33 -0.31 11.71 4.34
C ILE A 33 -1.34 10.59 4.15
N ALA A 34 -2.51 10.90 3.57
CA ALA A 34 -3.54 9.90 3.31
C ALA A 34 -3.05 8.78 2.37
N VAL A 35 -2.36 9.12 1.28
CA VAL A 35 -1.80 8.15 0.33
C VAL A 35 -0.75 7.25 1.01
N VAL A 36 0.12 7.82 1.84
CA VAL A 36 1.12 7.05 2.58
C VAL A 36 0.45 6.09 3.57
N ILE A 37 -0.53 6.56 4.34
CA ILE A 37 -1.26 5.72 5.30
C ILE A 37 -1.94 4.56 4.57
N VAL A 38 -2.68 4.85 3.49
CA VAL A 38 -3.36 3.83 2.69
C VAL A 38 -2.36 2.84 2.09
N GLY A 39 -1.27 3.32 1.51
CA GLY A 39 -0.24 2.46 0.93
C GLY A 39 0.38 1.52 1.97
N VAL A 40 0.68 2.05 3.16
CA VAL A 40 1.16 1.23 4.28
C VAL A 40 0.10 0.22 4.73
N SER A 41 -1.17 0.62 4.85
CA SER A 41 -2.25 -0.31 5.21
C SER A 41 -2.41 -1.44 4.18
N ILE A 42 -2.41 -1.13 2.89
CA ILE A 42 -2.48 -2.12 1.82
C ILE A 42 -1.28 -3.06 1.86
N PHE A 43 -0.08 -2.53 2.05
CA PHE A 43 1.14 -3.33 2.17
C PHE A 43 1.09 -4.29 3.36
N LEU A 44 0.65 -3.81 4.53
CA LEU A 44 0.55 -4.63 5.73
C LEU A 44 -0.48 -5.76 5.59
N ILE A 45 -1.67 -5.44 5.07
CA ILE A 45 -2.77 -6.41 4.91
C ILE A 45 -2.49 -7.37 3.74
N GLY A 46 -1.84 -6.90 2.67
CA GLY A 46 -1.56 -7.69 1.48
C GLY A 46 -0.47 -8.75 1.63
N GLY A 47 0.26 -8.79 2.75
CA GLY A 47 1.33 -9.77 3.00
C GLY A 47 2.75 -9.20 2.93
N GLY A 48 2.93 -7.88 2.91
CA GLY A 48 4.25 -7.27 2.82
C GLY A 48 5.18 -7.60 3.99
N ILE A 49 4.62 -7.84 5.18
CA ILE A 49 5.39 -8.40 6.31
C ILE A 49 5.85 -9.83 5.98
N TYR A 50 4.95 -10.66 5.48
CA TYR A 50 5.27 -12.05 5.16
C TYR A 50 6.40 -12.13 4.12
N ASP A 51 6.34 -11.31 3.07
CA ASP A 51 7.38 -11.22 2.04
C ASP A 51 8.76 -10.84 2.61
N LEU A 52 8.81 -9.90 3.55
CA LEU A 52 10.06 -9.42 4.17
C LEU A 52 10.71 -10.46 5.08
N PHE A 53 9.93 -11.22 5.85
CA PHE A 53 10.45 -12.10 6.88
C PHE A 53 10.60 -13.56 6.44
N MET A 54 9.70 -14.06 5.58
CA MET A 54 9.64 -15.47 5.22
C MET A 54 10.34 -15.80 3.89
N ASN A 55 10.78 -14.79 3.12
CA ASN A 55 11.40 -14.95 1.79
C ASN A 55 10.70 -16.03 0.95
N PRO A 56 9.40 -15.86 0.66
CA PRO A 56 8.65 -16.91 -0.01
C PRO A 56 9.12 -17.18 -1.43
N VAL A 57 8.69 -18.34 -1.93
CA VAL A 57 8.87 -18.68 -3.34
C VAL A 57 8.17 -17.62 -4.19
N PHE A 58 8.85 -17.14 -5.23
CA PHE A 58 8.34 -16.08 -6.09
C PHE A 58 7.00 -16.46 -6.74
N MET A 59 6.93 -17.66 -7.33
CA MET A 59 5.75 -18.21 -8.00
C MET A 59 5.75 -19.73 -7.85
N LEU A 60 4.57 -20.35 -7.80
CA LEU A 60 4.46 -21.80 -7.80
C LEU A 60 4.92 -22.40 -9.14
N PRO A 61 5.64 -23.55 -9.12
CA PRO A 61 6.00 -24.25 -10.35
C PRO A 61 4.75 -24.75 -11.08
N PHE A 62 4.77 -24.70 -12.41
CA PHE A 62 3.69 -25.24 -13.23
C PHE A 62 3.46 -26.72 -12.95
N GLY A 63 2.20 -27.10 -12.73
CA GLY A 63 1.80 -28.49 -12.48
C GLY A 63 1.84 -28.93 -11.00
N VAL A 64 2.22 -28.04 -10.07
CA VAL A 64 2.18 -28.34 -8.63
C VAL A 64 0.90 -27.77 -8.01
N SER A 65 0.13 -28.61 -7.33
CA SER A 65 -1.11 -28.22 -6.64
C SER A 65 -0.80 -27.35 -5.43
N ARG A 66 -1.63 -26.32 -5.21
CA ARG A 66 -1.44 -25.33 -4.14
C ARG A 66 -1.47 -26.00 -2.76
N ARG A 67 -2.30 -27.03 -2.61
CA ARG A 67 -2.42 -27.88 -1.42
C ARG A 67 -1.09 -28.44 -0.90
N MET A 68 -0.12 -28.70 -1.78
CA MET A 68 1.18 -29.26 -1.38
C MET A 68 2.05 -28.28 -0.58
N PHE A 69 1.89 -26.98 -0.80
CA PHE A 69 2.67 -25.94 -0.12
C PHE A 69 1.99 -25.45 1.18
N GLY A 70 0.77 -25.89 1.47
CA GLY A 70 0.03 -25.52 2.66
C GLY A 70 -0.52 -24.08 2.64
N ILE A 71 -1.64 -23.87 3.32
CA ILE A 71 -2.35 -22.58 3.35
C ILE A 71 -1.57 -21.43 4.01
N SER A 72 -0.58 -21.75 4.85
CA SER A 72 0.24 -20.77 5.55
C SER A 72 1.36 -20.21 4.68
N THR A 73 1.65 -20.85 3.54
CA THR A 73 2.62 -20.30 2.61
C THR A 73 1.91 -19.36 1.66
N GLN A 74 2.48 -18.17 1.51
CA GLN A 74 2.07 -17.18 0.52
C GLN A 74 3.21 -17.05 -0.50
N THR A 75 2.90 -16.85 -1.78
CA THR A 75 3.91 -16.52 -2.80
C THR A 75 3.99 -15.02 -3.02
N VAL A 76 5.14 -14.53 -3.51
CA VAL A 76 5.32 -13.11 -3.81
C VAL A 76 4.28 -12.63 -4.84
N VAL A 77 4.02 -13.44 -5.88
CA VAL A 77 3.02 -13.12 -6.90
C VAL A 77 1.62 -12.97 -6.31
N GLU A 78 1.23 -13.81 -5.35
CA GLU A 78 -0.07 -13.68 -4.69
C GLU A 78 -0.13 -12.46 -3.78
N SER A 79 0.92 -12.17 -3.01
CA SER A 79 0.94 -10.98 -2.18
C SER A 79 0.81 -9.71 -3.00
N ILE A 80 1.61 -9.58 -4.08
CA ILE A 80 1.53 -8.46 -5.02
C ILE A 80 0.15 -8.40 -5.69
N GLY A 81 -0.39 -9.54 -6.12
CA GLY A 81 -1.71 -9.62 -6.73
C GLY A 81 -2.81 -9.11 -5.80
N VAL A 82 -2.79 -9.51 -4.54
CA VAL A 82 -3.75 -9.06 -3.52
C VAL A 82 -3.57 -7.55 -3.23
N MET A 83 -2.35 -7.04 -3.14
CA MET A 83 -2.10 -5.61 -2.96
C MET A 83 -2.64 -4.76 -4.13
N MET A 84 -2.49 -5.23 -5.37
CA MET A 84 -3.05 -4.58 -6.55
C MET A 84 -4.58 -4.56 -6.50
N LEU A 85 -5.21 -5.66 -6.12
CA LEU A 85 -6.67 -5.75 -5.97
C LEU A 85 -7.17 -4.80 -4.88
N TYR A 86 -6.54 -4.77 -3.70
CA TYR A 86 -6.89 -3.81 -2.65
C TYR A 86 -6.76 -2.36 -3.10
N THR A 87 -5.75 -2.05 -3.90
CA THR A 87 -5.59 -0.71 -4.49
C THR A 87 -6.74 -0.40 -5.46
N LEU A 88 -7.12 -1.35 -6.31
CA LEU A 88 -8.24 -1.23 -7.24
C LEU A 88 -9.56 -0.99 -6.49
N GLY A 89 -9.85 -1.79 -5.46
CA GLY A 89 -11.04 -1.64 -4.63
C GLY A 89 -11.06 -0.29 -3.90
N PHE A 90 -9.90 0.16 -3.39
CA PHE A 90 -9.78 1.47 -2.74
C PHE A 90 -10.01 2.64 -3.70
N ILE A 91 -9.50 2.57 -4.94
CA ILE A 91 -9.82 3.54 -5.99
C ILE A 91 -11.33 3.55 -6.28
N GLY A 92 -11.96 2.38 -6.32
CA GLY A 92 -13.41 2.25 -6.43
C GLY A 92 -14.17 3.00 -5.32
N LEU A 93 -13.74 2.87 -4.06
CA LEU A 93 -14.31 3.62 -2.92
C LEU A 93 -14.14 5.13 -3.07
N ILE A 94 -12.97 5.59 -3.55
CA ILE A 94 -12.73 7.02 -3.80
C ILE A 94 -13.69 7.55 -4.86
N LEU A 95 -13.91 6.82 -5.95
CA LEU A 95 -14.85 7.19 -7.02
C LEU A 95 -16.28 7.32 -6.49
N ILE A 96 -16.70 6.36 -5.66
CA ILE A 96 -18.01 6.40 -4.98
C ILE A 96 -18.10 7.64 -4.09
N TYR A 97 -17.09 7.92 -3.27
CA TYR A 97 -17.06 9.12 -2.42
C TYR A 97 -17.18 10.41 -3.23
N TYR A 98 -16.45 10.53 -4.34
CA TYR A 98 -16.54 11.71 -5.19
C TYR A 98 -17.89 11.83 -5.88
N SER A 99 -18.53 10.72 -6.28
CA SER A 99 -19.87 10.77 -6.88
C SER A 99 -20.91 11.44 -5.96
N ALA A 100 -20.83 11.20 -4.65
CA ALA A 100 -21.73 11.81 -3.66
C ALA A 100 -21.50 13.33 -3.49
N ARG A 101 -20.32 13.83 -3.85
CA ARG A 101 -19.94 15.24 -3.70
C ARG A 101 -20.34 16.11 -4.91
N TYR A 102 -20.50 15.52 -6.10
CA TYR A 102 -20.83 16.23 -7.35
C TYR A 102 -22.32 16.18 -7.70
N LEU A 103 -23.19 16.53 -6.74
CA LEU A 103 -24.65 16.52 -6.91
C LEU A 103 -25.16 17.47 -8.02
N HIS A 104 -24.37 18.47 -8.41
CA HIS A 104 -24.83 19.49 -9.37
C HIS A 104 -24.93 18.96 -10.82
N ASN A 105 -24.20 17.88 -11.15
CA ASN A 105 -24.21 17.25 -12.46
C ASN A 105 -24.55 15.77 -12.33
N GLU A 106 -25.84 15.45 -12.34
CA GLU A 106 -26.38 14.09 -12.11
C GLU A 106 -25.74 13.03 -13.00
N ARG A 107 -25.51 13.33 -14.29
CA ARG A 107 -24.86 12.39 -15.23
C ARG A 107 -23.43 12.03 -14.82
N HIS A 108 -22.66 13.02 -14.38
CA HIS A 108 -21.28 12.80 -13.94
C HIS A 108 -21.23 12.01 -12.64
N ALA A 109 -22.11 12.35 -11.68
CA ALA A 109 -22.22 11.59 -10.44
C ALA A 109 -22.57 10.12 -10.71
N PHE A 110 -23.51 9.84 -11.61
CA PHE A 110 -23.91 8.48 -11.95
C PHE A 110 -22.78 7.67 -12.61
N ILE A 111 -22.01 8.27 -13.53
CA ILE A 111 -20.85 7.59 -14.15
C ILE A 111 -19.78 7.27 -13.10
N LEU A 112 -19.42 8.21 -12.23
CA LEU A 112 -18.44 7.96 -11.18
C LEU A 112 -18.91 6.87 -10.21
N LEU A 113 -20.19 6.90 -9.82
CA LEU A 113 -20.78 5.90 -8.94
C LEU A 113 -20.73 4.51 -9.57
N SER A 114 -21.20 4.38 -10.80
CA SER A 114 -21.25 3.08 -11.51
C SER A 114 -19.86 2.49 -11.73
N VAL A 115 -18.88 3.31 -12.16
CA VAL A 115 -17.48 2.87 -12.31
C VAL A 115 -16.86 2.50 -10.96
N GLY A 116 -17.11 3.29 -9.92
CA GLY A 116 -16.58 3.01 -8.59
C GLY A 116 -17.12 1.70 -8.01
N VAL A 117 -18.44 1.46 -8.15
CA VAL A 117 -19.11 0.23 -7.70
C VAL A 117 -18.61 -0.98 -8.49
N THR A 118 -18.47 -0.87 -9.82
CA THR A 118 -17.98 -2.01 -10.62
C THR A 118 -16.53 -2.36 -10.27
N MET A 119 -15.66 -1.37 -10.07
CA MET A 119 -14.27 -1.61 -9.62
C MET A 119 -14.21 -2.26 -8.24
N LEU A 120 -15.03 -1.79 -7.30
CA LEU A 120 -15.13 -2.36 -5.95
C LEU A 120 -15.57 -3.83 -6.00
N LEU A 121 -16.67 -4.10 -6.70
CA LEU A 121 -17.24 -5.45 -6.80
C LEU A 121 -16.28 -6.39 -7.53
N ALA A 122 -15.68 -5.96 -8.64
CA ALA A 122 -14.68 -6.73 -9.35
C ALA A 122 -13.50 -7.08 -8.43
N SER A 123 -13.00 -6.12 -7.65
CA SER A 123 -11.95 -6.40 -6.67
C SER A 123 -12.37 -7.45 -5.64
N ILE A 124 -13.57 -7.36 -5.08
CA ILE A 124 -14.06 -8.31 -4.06
C ILE A 124 -14.18 -9.71 -4.67
N ILE A 125 -14.83 -9.83 -5.83
CA ILE A 125 -15.05 -11.10 -6.51
C ILE A 125 -13.71 -11.77 -6.84
N VAL A 126 -12.74 -11.03 -7.38
CA VAL A 126 -11.44 -11.61 -7.75
C VAL A 126 -10.64 -12.03 -6.52
N VAL A 127 -10.67 -11.25 -5.42
CA VAL A 127 -10.05 -11.66 -4.15
C VAL A 127 -10.69 -12.94 -3.60
N GLU A 128 -12.02 -13.04 -3.67
CA GLU A 128 -12.73 -14.25 -3.26
C GLU A 128 -12.31 -15.45 -4.11
N GLN A 129 -12.17 -15.30 -5.43
CA GLN A 129 -11.66 -16.38 -6.29
C GLN A 129 -10.23 -16.79 -5.91
N PHE A 130 -9.35 -15.84 -5.58
CA PHE A 130 -8.02 -16.14 -5.07
C PHE A 130 -8.06 -16.97 -3.78
N ILE A 131 -8.92 -16.59 -2.83
CA ILE A 131 -9.08 -17.32 -1.55
C ILE A 131 -9.61 -18.73 -1.81
N LEU A 132 -10.63 -18.87 -2.67
CA LEU A 132 -11.19 -20.18 -3.03
C LEU A 132 -10.15 -21.08 -3.71
N GLN A 133 -9.32 -20.51 -4.58
CA GLN A 133 -8.22 -21.23 -5.20
C GLN A 133 -7.19 -21.70 -4.17
N ILE A 134 -6.89 -20.88 -3.15
CA ILE A 134 -5.98 -21.27 -2.07
C ILE A 134 -6.59 -22.36 -1.18
N LEU A 135 -7.90 -22.34 -0.96
CA LEU A 135 -8.59 -23.30 -0.09
C LEU A 135 -8.81 -24.66 -0.76
N TYR A 136 -9.13 -24.66 -2.06
CA TYR A 136 -9.55 -25.87 -2.79
C TYR A 136 -8.54 -26.37 -3.85
N GLY A 137 -7.52 -25.59 -4.21
CA GLY A 137 -6.49 -25.95 -5.20
C GLY A 137 -5.25 -26.63 -4.62
#